data_AF-A0A7R9QBY8-F1
#
_entry.id   AF-A0A7R9QBY8-F1
#
_cell.length_a   1.000
_cell.length_b   1.000
_cell.length_c   1.000
_cell.angle_alpha   90.00
_cell.angle_beta   90.00
_cell.angle_gamma   90.00
#
_symmetry.space_group_name_H-M   'P 1'
#
loop_
_entity.id
_entity.type
_entity.pdbx_description
1 polymer ?
#
loop_
_entity_poly.entity_id
_entity_poly.type
_entity_poly.pdbx_seq_one_letter_code
_entity_poly.pdbx_strand_id
1 'polypeptide(L)'
;MTRVMAINYDVKPSPPPKMSTESKRTANRDTIPEPNYTKLSEKIRKSTNQQLLCNMFCGGRKCKYELSNTWTEQQKALPGIFSH
;
A
#
# COMPACT_ATOMS: atom_id res chain seq x y z
N MET A 1 -18.56 34.02 6.65
CA MET A 1 -19.22 32.77 7.10
C MET A 1 -19.25 31.88 5.86
N THR A 2 -18.25 31.05 5.58
CA THR A 2 -18.12 29.67 6.09
C THR A 2 -16.68 29.21 5.82
N ARG A 3 -15.92 28.90 6.87
CA ARG A 3 -14.56 28.37 6.77
C ARG A 3 -14.70 26.86 6.56
N VAL A 4 -14.34 26.36 5.37
CA VAL A 4 -14.33 24.93 5.07
C VAL A 4 -13.35 24.26 6.03
N MET A 5 -13.85 23.37 6.88
CA MET A 5 -13.03 22.57 7.78
C MET A 5 -12.11 21.68 6.92
N ALA A 6 -10.81 21.90 7.03
CA ALA A 6 -9.82 20.94 6.54
C ALA A 6 -9.98 19.66 7.38
N ILE A 7 -10.59 18.65 6.79
CA ILE A 7 -10.51 17.28 7.32
C ILE A 7 -9.09 16.79 7.07
N ASN A 8 -8.21 17.05 8.02
CA ASN A 8 -6.92 16.39 8.12
C ASN A 8 -7.19 14.89 8.31
N TYR A 9 -7.06 14.12 7.24
CA TYR A 9 -7.04 12.66 7.33
C TYR A 9 -5.66 12.22 7.82
N ASP A 10 -5.36 12.47 9.09
CA ASP A 10 -4.34 11.75 9.83
C ASP A 10 -4.82 10.29 9.99
N VAL A 11 -4.80 9.52 8.89
CA VAL A 11 -4.93 8.07 8.94
C VAL A 11 -3.62 7.55 9.52
N LYS A 12 -3.52 7.59 10.85
CA LYS A 12 -2.50 6.86 11.60
C LYS A 12 -2.60 5.41 11.13
N PRO A 13 -1.55 4.83 10.51
CA PRO A 13 -1.60 3.44 10.07
C PRO A 13 -2.00 2.59 11.27
N SER A 14 -3.14 1.91 11.18
CA SER A 14 -3.51 0.94 12.19
C SER A 14 -2.40 -0.11 12.23
N PRO A 15 -1.90 -0.46 13.42
CA PRO A 15 -0.89 -1.50 13.52
C PRO A 15 -1.46 -2.77 12.89
N PRO A 16 -0.69 -3.49 12.06
CA PRO A 16 -1.15 -4.75 11.52
C PRO A 16 -1.64 -5.63 12.67
N PRO A 17 -2.80 -6.33 12.54
CA PRO A 17 -3.30 -7.19 13.59
C PRO A 17 -2.18 -8.14 14.01
N LYS A 18 -1.79 -8.06 15.29
CA LYS A 18 -0.75 -8.93 15.85
C LYS A 18 -1.32 -10.33 15.93
N MET A 19 -1.18 -11.09 14.84
CA MET A 19 -1.58 -12.48 14.82
C MET A 19 -0.49 -13.28 15.56
N SER A 20 -0.75 -13.55 16.83
CA SER A 20 0.07 -14.40 17.68
C SER A 20 0.02 -15.84 17.18
N THR A 21 1.08 -16.29 16.51
CA THR A 21 1.49 -17.69 16.56
C THR A 21 3.00 -17.72 16.68
N GLU A 22 3.45 -18.03 17.89
CA GLU A 22 4.83 -18.28 18.25
C GLU A 22 5.40 -19.37 17.32
N SER A 23 6.34 -18.99 16.46
CA SER A 23 7.15 -19.96 15.71
C SER A 23 8.62 -19.64 16.01
N LYS A 24 9.16 -20.37 16.99
CA LYS A 24 10.58 -20.36 17.38
C LYS A 24 11.44 -20.60 16.13
N ARG A 25 12.26 -19.63 15.74
CA ARG A 25 13.27 -19.81 14.68
C ARG A 25 14.68 -19.62 15.23
N THR A 26 15.43 -20.71 15.28
CA THR A 26 16.88 -20.72 15.37
C THR A 26 17.44 -20.14 14.06
N ALA A 27 18.21 -19.06 14.17
CA ALA A 27 18.81 -18.40 13.02
C ALA A 27 19.98 -19.24 12.47
N ASN A 28 19.71 -20.07 11.46
CA ASN A 28 20.75 -20.59 10.58
C ASN A 28 20.89 -19.63 9.38
N ARG A 29 22.12 -19.16 9.13
CA ARG A 29 22.44 -18.06 8.22
C ARG A 29 22.35 -18.42 6.73
N ASP A 30 22.03 -19.69 6.41
CA ASP A 30 21.78 -20.21 5.07
C ASP A 30 20.28 -20.42 4.77
N THR A 31 19.39 -19.85 5.59
CA THR A 31 17.93 -20.04 5.44
C THR A 31 17.31 -18.98 4.54
N ILE A 32 16.52 -19.44 3.56
CA ILE A 32 15.69 -18.58 2.70
C ILE A 32 14.81 -17.71 3.61
N PRO A 33 14.80 -16.37 3.43
CA PRO A 33 13.99 -15.49 4.26
C PRO A 33 12.51 -15.85 4.10
N GLU A 34 11.90 -16.32 5.20
CA GLU A 34 10.48 -16.68 5.21
C GLU A 34 9.61 -15.48 5.63
N PRO A 35 8.46 -15.27 4.99
CA PRO A 35 7.58 -14.15 5.30
C PRO A 35 6.94 -14.26 6.69
N ASN A 36 6.72 -13.11 7.34
CA ASN A 36 6.02 -12.99 8.63
C ASN A 36 4.49 -12.93 8.48
N TYR A 37 3.95 -13.31 7.33
CA TYR A 37 2.53 -13.30 7.02
C TYR A 37 2.08 -14.68 6.53
N THR A 38 0.79 -14.96 6.62
CA THR A 38 0.27 -16.31 6.32
C THR A 38 0.32 -16.64 4.83
N LYS A 39 0.30 -17.93 4.50
CA LYS A 39 0.17 -18.39 3.10
C LYS A 39 -1.11 -17.87 2.43
N LEU A 40 -2.18 -17.70 3.22
CA LEU A 40 -3.43 -17.13 2.73
C LEU A 40 -3.27 -15.65 2.36
N SER A 41 -2.69 -14.83 3.24
CA SER A 41 -2.50 -13.41 2.95
C SER A 41 -1.53 -13.21 1.78
N GLU A 42 -0.54 -14.10 1.62
CA GLU A 42 0.32 -14.10 0.46
C GLU A 42 -0.42 -14.41 -0.85
N LYS A 43 -1.30 -15.42 -0.81
CA LYS A 43 -2.14 -15.76 -1.96
C LYS A 43 -3.07 -14.59 -2.34
N ILE A 44 -3.62 -13.89 -1.36
CA ILE A 44 -4.45 -12.71 -1.58
C ILE A 44 -3.63 -11.59 -2.23
N ARG A 45 -2.46 -11.26 -1.68
CA ARG A 45 -1.56 -10.24 -2.26
C ARG A 45 -1.23 -10.53 -3.72
N LYS A 46 -0.93 -11.78 -4.05
CA LYS A 46 -0.63 -12.22 -5.42
C LYS A 46 -1.84 -12.19 -6.34
N SER A 47 -3.03 -12.45 -5.81
CA SER A 47 -4.26 -12.49 -6.61
C SER A 47 -4.94 -11.12 -6.75
N THR A 48 -4.52 -10.11 -5.99
CA THR A 48 -5.16 -8.80 -5.97
C THR A 48 -4.69 -7.98 -7.17
N ASN A 49 -5.63 -7.51 -7.99
CA ASN A 49 -5.34 -6.60 -9.09
C ASN A 49 -4.80 -5.26 -8.54
N GLN A 50 -3.84 -4.66 -9.25
CA GLN A 50 -3.30 -3.33 -9.01
C GLN A 50 -4.38 -2.25 -8.81
N GLN A 51 -5.45 -2.28 -9.62
CA GLN A 51 -6.59 -1.38 -9.48
C GLN A 51 -7.26 -1.49 -8.10
N LEU A 52 -7.38 -2.70 -7.58
CA LEU A 52 -8.00 -2.95 -6.27
C LEU A 52 -7.07 -2.50 -5.14
N LEU A 53 -5.76 -2.71 -5.27
CA LEU A 53 -4.78 -2.17 -4.32
C LEU A 53 -4.83 -0.64 -4.29
N CYS A 54 -4.85 0.01 -5.46
CA CYS A 54 -4.92 1.46 -5.56
C CYS A 54 -6.22 2.01 -4.93
N ASN A 55 -7.36 1.35 -5.18
CA ASN A 55 -8.64 1.69 -4.57
C ASN A 55 -8.59 1.62 -3.03
N MET A 56 -8.01 0.55 -2.48
CA MET A 56 -8.03 0.29 -1.04
C MET A 56 -6.99 1.10 -0.25
N PHE A 57 -5.81 1.35 -0.84
CA PHE A 57 -4.70 1.98 -0.13
C PHE A 57 -4.46 3.45 -0.52
N CYS A 58 -4.79 3.86 -1.75
CA CYS A 58 -4.49 5.20 -2.26
C CYS A 58 -5.74 6.04 -2.61
N GLY A 59 -6.95 5.44 -2.61
CA GLY A 59 -8.20 6.14 -2.94
C GLY A 59 -8.62 6.04 -4.42
N GLY A 60 -8.04 5.10 -5.18
CA GLY A 60 -8.55 4.68 -6.48
C GLY A 60 -8.36 5.72 -7.59
N ARG A 61 -9.40 5.99 -8.37
CA ARG A 61 -9.34 6.96 -9.49
C ARG A 61 -9.00 8.40 -9.08
N LYS A 62 -9.06 8.73 -7.79
CA LYS A 62 -8.61 10.03 -7.25
C LYS A 62 -7.17 9.98 -6.73
N CYS A 63 -6.53 8.80 -6.74
CA CYS A 63 -5.16 8.62 -6.31
C CYS A 63 -4.21 9.39 -7.23
N LYS A 64 -3.31 10.15 -6.61
CA LYS A 64 -2.31 10.96 -7.32
C LYS A 64 -1.54 10.14 -8.36
N TYR A 65 -1.17 8.90 -8.05
CA TYR A 65 -0.30 8.04 -8.87
C TYR A 65 -0.98 7.36 -10.06
N GLU A 66 -2.32 7.39 -10.11
CA GLU A 66 -3.11 6.62 -11.08
C GLU A 66 -3.33 7.40 -12.39
N LEU A 67 -3.60 8.71 -12.28
CA LEU A 67 -3.92 9.56 -13.43
C LEU A 67 -2.80 10.55 -13.77
N SER A 68 -2.63 10.79 -15.07
CA SER A 68 -1.70 11.79 -15.61
C SER A 68 -2.09 13.23 -15.26
N ASN A 69 -3.39 13.48 -15.12
CA ASN A 69 -3.94 14.81 -14.81
C ASN A 69 -3.62 15.29 -13.39
N THR A 70 -3.22 14.38 -12.50
CA THR A 70 -2.89 14.70 -11.10
C THR A 70 -1.44 15.13 -10.89
N TRP A 71 -0.58 14.99 -11.91
CA TRP A 71 0.84 15.35 -11.83
C TRP A 71 1.19 16.58 -12.65
N THR A 72 1.89 17.53 -12.06
CA THR A 72 2.56 18.59 -12.81
C THR A 72 3.88 18.06 -13.42
N GLU A 73 4.34 18.65 -14.53
CA GLU A 73 5.57 18.24 -15.22
C GLU A 73 6.78 18.14 -14.27
N GLN A 74 6.93 19.09 -13.34
CA GLN A 74 8.05 19.13 -12.39
C GLN A 74 8.01 18.00 -11.35
N GLN A 75 6.82 17.43 -11.10
CA GLN A 75 6.67 16.33 -10.16
C GLN A 75 6.92 14.98 -10.85
N LYS A 76 6.75 14.89 -12.18
CA LYS A 76 6.93 13.64 -12.91
C LYS A 76 8.42 13.25 -12.91
N ALA A 77 8.73 12.07 -12.37
CA ALA A 77 10.08 11.50 -12.47
C ALA A 77 10.41 11.12 -13.92
N LEU A 78 9.42 10.63 -14.67
CA LEU A 78 9.50 10.30 -16.09
C LEU A 78 8.20 10.73 -16.79
N PRO A 79 8.27 11.39 -17.95
CA PRO A 79 7.07 11.79 -18.67
C PRO A 79 6.35 10.56 -19.24
N GLY A 80 5.02 10.51 -19.08
CA GLY A 80 4.17 9.49 -19.69
C GLY A 80 4.07 8.16 -18.95
N ILE A 81 4.74 7.97 -17.80
CA ILE A 81 4.64 6.75 -16.98
C ILE A 81 3.74 7.00 -15.76
N PHE A 82 2.72 6.16 -15.60
CA PHE A 82 1.75 6.19 -14.49
C PHE A 82 1.40 4.78 -14.03
N SER A 83 0.88 4.65 -12.80
CA SER A 83 0.42 3.36 -12.27
C SER A 83 -0.96 3.04 -12.87
N HIS A 84 -1.02 2.18 -13.89
CA HIS A 84 -2.27 1.67 -14.51
C HIS A 84 -2.83 0.45 -13.75
#